data_AF-C6PXZ6-F1
#
_entry.id   AF-C6PXZ6-F1
#
_cell.length_a   1.000
_cell.length_b   1.000
_cell.length_c   1.000
_cell.angle_alpha   90.00
_cell.angle_beta   90.00
_cell.angle_gamma   90.00
#
_symmetry.space_group_name_H-M   'P 1'
#
loop_
_entity.id
_entity.type
_entity.pdbx_description
1 polymer ?
#
loop_
_entity_poly.entity_id
_entity_poly.type
_entity_poly.pdbx_seq_one_letter_code
_entity_poly.pdbx_strand_id
1 'polypeptide(L)'
;MGKGKLEKTKAAGPIPNNVFGWRYIPNVNGPGAALNEPILYPQSITIMSGWYGKGAVEWIANEKNVYNHIIKQLADLPVYGNVSVNSVNGTVFMNALKGRILR
;
A
#
# COMPACT_ATOMS: atom_id res chain seq x y z
N MET A 1 14.94 -30.31 0.10
CA MET A 1 14.57 -28.93 0.48
C MET A 1 15.21 -27.99 -0.53
N GLY A 2 14.49 -27.66 -1.61
CA GLY A 2 15.06 -26.88 -2.73
C GLY A 2 15.15 -25.40 -2.39
N LYS A 3 16.34 -24.81 -2.54
CA LYS A 3 16.52 -23.35 -2.46
C LYS A 3 15.59 -22.69 -3.47
N GLY A 4 14.58 -21.94 -3.02
CA GLY A 4 13.65 -21.24 -3.90
C GLY A 4 14.41 -20.30 -4.82
N LYS A 5 14.45 -20.60 -6.12
CA LYS A 5 15.14 -19.79 -7.12
C LYS A 5 14.35 -18.49 -7.28
N LEU A 6 14.93 -17.37 -6.87
CA LEU A 6 14.36 -16.05 -7.12
C LEU A 6 14.52 -15.75 -8.62
N GLU A 7 13.43 -15.48 -9.31
CA GLU A 7 13.46 -15.10 -10.72
C GLU A 7 13.62 -13.58 -10.85
N LYS A 8 14.61 -13.16 -11.64
CA LYS A 8 14.92 -11.75 -11.85
C LYS A 8 13.98 -11.17 -12.89
N THR A 9 13.24 -10.11 -12.55
CA THR A 9 12.45 -9.35 -13.52
C THR A 9 13.29 -8.30 -14.24
N LYS A 10 12.95 -8.01 -15.49
CA LYS A 10 13.60 -6.98 -16.30
C LYS A 10 13.19 -5.59 -15.83
N ALA A 11 13.99 -4.58 -16.15
CA ALA A 11 13.63 -3.19 -15.94
C ALA A 11 12.32 -2.85 -16.69
N ALA A 12 11.47 -2.03 -16.07
CA ALA A 12 10.18 -1.62 -16.60
C ALA A 12 9.80 -0.23 -16.07
N GLY A 13 9.29 0.67 -16.93
CA GLY A 13 8.83 1.99 -16.49
C GLY A 13 8.82 3.06 -17.58
N PRO A 14 8.20 4.21 -17.32
CA PRO A 14 7.43 4.53 -16.12
C PRO A 14 6.06 3.84 -16.12
N ILE A 15 5.73 3.10 -15.06
CA ILE A 15 4.44 2.44 -14.87
C ILE A 15 3.53 3.39 -14.09
N PRO A 16 2.41 3.87 -14.65
CA PRO A 16 1.45 4.67 -13.91
C PRO A 16 0.86 3.90 -12.73
N ASN A 17 0.70 4.56 -11.60
CA ASN A 17 0.07 4.01 -10.40
C ASN A 17 -0.86 5.06 -9.79
N ASN A 18 -2.16 4.79 -9.80
CA ASN A 18 -3.17 5.66 -9.23
C ASN A 18 -3.38 5.31 -7.75
N VAL A 19 -2.89 6.15 -6.85
CA VAL A 19 -3.11 5.97 -5.42
C VAL A 19 -4.39 6.67 -5.02
N PHE A 20 -5.35 5.87 -4.57
CA PHE A 20 -6.60 6.37 -4.03
C PHE A 20 -6.45 6.59 -2.53
N GLY A 21 -7.06 7.66 -2.04
CA GLY A 21 -7.11 7.98 -0.62
C GLY A 21 -8.45 8.58 -0.25
N TRP A 22 -8.64 8.75 1.05
CA TRP A 22 -9.82 9.40 1.59
C TRP A 22 -9.37 10.51 2.54
N ARG A 23 -9.65 11.77 2.18
CA ARG A 23 -9.29 12.92 3.00
C ARG A 23 -10.44 13.23 3.94
N TYR A 24 -10.22 13.00 5.22
CA TYR A 24 -11.19 13.25 6.29
C TYR A 24 -10.63 14.26 7.28
N ILE A 25 -11.35 15.37 7.50
CA ILE A 25 -11.07 16.32 8.58
C ILE A 25 -12.31 16.37 9.49
N PRO A 26 -12.17 16.07 10.80
CA PRO A 26 -13.31 16.12 11.71
C PRO A 26 -13.81 17.56 11.95
N ASN A 27 -15.06 17.70 12.37
CA ASN A 27 -15.58 18.98 12.86
C ASN A 27 -14.76 19.48 14.07
N VAL A 28 -14.61 20.80 14.21
CA VAL A 28 -13.92 21.41 15.37
C VAL A 28 -14.67 21.08 16.67
N ASN A 29 -16.00 21.21 16.64
CA ASN A 29 -16.87 20.89 17.76
C ASN A 29 -18.00 19.97 17.28
N GLY A 30 -18.06 18.76 17.85
CA GLY A 30 -19.11 17.78 17.58
C GLY A 30 -18.71 16.64 16.62
N PRO A 31 -19.59 15.64 16.46
CA PRO A 31 -19.35 14.50 15.60
C PRO A 31 -19.38 14.87 14.11
N GLY A 32 -18.86 13.98 13.26
CA GLY A 32 -18.87 14.14 11.81
C GLY A 32 -17.65 14.84 11.24
N ALA A 33 -17.77 15.29 9.99
CA ALA A 33 -16.66 15.77 9.16
C ALA A 33 -16.87 17.22 8.72
N ALA A 34 -15.85 18.05 8.87
CA ALA A 34 -15.72 19.34 8.19
C ALA A 34 -15.27 19.17 6.73
N LEU A 35 -14.54 18.07 6.43
CA LEU A 35 -14.11 17.69 5.09
C LEU A 35 -14.15 16.18 4.94
N ASN A 36 -14.74 15.68 3.85
CA ASN A 36 -14.94 14.25 3.60
C ASN A 36 -14.91 13.96 2.09
N GLU A 37 -13.73 13.73 1.53
CA GLU A 37 -13.55 13.70 0.08
C GLU A 37 -12.66 12.53 -0.37
N PRO A 38 -13.07 11.76 -1.40
CA PRO A 38 -12.17 10.83 -2.06
C PRO A 38 -11.12 11.59 -2.86
N ILE A 39 -9.88 11.14 -2.81
CA ILE A 39 -8.75 11.76 -3.52
C ILE A 39 -8.03 10.75 -4.40
N LEU A 40 -7.41 11.25 -5.45
CA LEU A 40 -6.48 10.52 -6.30
C LEU A 40 -5.15 11.25 -6.34
N TYR A 41 -4.09 10.51 -6.07
CA TYR A 41 -2.70 10.93 -6.24
C TYR A 41 -2.04 10.07 -7.32
N PRO A 42 -1.99 10.56 -8.58
CA PRO A 42 -1.29 9.84 -9.65
C PRO A 42 0.22 9.89 -9.41
N GLN A 43 0.83 8.73 -9.33
CA GLN A 43 2.29 8.57 -9.28
C GLN A 43 2.74 7.59 -10.36
N SER A 44 4.05 7.38 -10.47
CA SER A 44 4.59 6.33 -11.34
C SER A 44 5.82 5.69 -10.71
N ILE A 45 6.09 4.44 -11.08
CA ILE A 45 7.28 3.71 -10.66
C ILE A 45 8.11 3.31 -11.88
N THR A 46 9.42 3.44 -11.77
CA THR A 46 10.40 2.85 -12.69
C THR A 46 11.15 1.76 -11.95
N ILE A 47 10.94 0.51 -12.35
CA ILE A 47 11.57 -0.68 -11.77
C ILE A 47 12.90 -0.91 -12.51
N MET A 48 14.00 -0.97 -11.76
CA MET A 48 15.33 -1.28 -12.28
C MET A 48 15.64 -2.78 -12.19
N SER A 49 15.16 -3.44 -11.14
CA SER A 49 15.24 -4.89 -10.95
C SER A 49 14.16 -5.37 -9.99
N GLY A 50 13.84 -6.65 -10.05
CA GLY A 50 12.93 -7.26 -9.08
C GLY A 50 13.12 -8.76 -8.97
N TRP A 51 12.51 -9.34 -7.94
CA TRP A 51 12.60 -10.74 -7.57
C TRP A 51 11.20 -11.25 -7.21
N TYR A 52 10.89 -12.43 -7.72
CA TYR A 52 9.66 -13.16 -7.38
C TYR A 52 9.96 -14.35 -6.48
N GLY A 53 9.09 -14.62 -5.51
CA GLY A 53 9.22 -15.77 -4.62
C GLY A 53 7.96 -16.08 -3.81
N LYS A 54 8.10 -17.01 -2.87
CA LYS A 54 7.08 -17.30 -1.86
C LYS A 54 7.41 -16.53 -0.59
N GLY A 55 6.39 -15.99 0.07
CA GLY A 55 6.53 -15.38 1.38
C GLY A 55 5.26 -15.50 2.20
N ALA A 56 5.34 -15.04 3.44
CA ALA A 56 4.24 -15.03 4.39
C ALA A 56 4.27 -13.69 5.14
N VAL A 57 3.10 -13.30 5.67
CA VAL A 57 2.97 -12.14 6.55
C VAL A 57 2.29 -12.60 7.83
N GLU A 58 2.70 -12.04 8.96
CA GLU A 58 2.11 -12.31 10.27
C GLU A 58 1.82 -10.97 10.94
N TRP A 59 0.61 -10.84 11.50
CA TRP A 59 0.16 -9.64 12.21
C TRP A 59 0.30 -9.84 13.71
N ILE A 60 1.04 -8.95 14.37
CA ILE A 60 1.27 -9.02 15.81
C ILE A 60 0.53 -7.87 16.48
N ALA A 61 -0.55 -8.20 17.20
CA ALA A 61 -1.29 -7.23 17.99
C ALA A 61 -0.47 -6.78 19.21
N ASN A 62 -0.58 -5.50 19.56
CA ASN A 62 0.04 -4.93 20.74
C ASN A 62 -0.95 -3.97 21.40
N GLU A 63 -1.50 -4.36 22.54
CA GLU A 63 -2.52 -3.57 23.26
C GLU A 63 -2.04 -2.18 23.69
N LYS A 64 -0.73 -1.95 23.77
CA LYS A 64 -0.18 -0.62 24.10
C LYS A 64 -0.11 0.32 22.90
N ASN A 65 -0.38 -0.18 21.69
CA ASN A 65 -0.36 0.62 20.47
C ASN A 65 -1.73 1.25 20.22
N VAL A 66 -1.81 2.58 20.05
CA VAL A 66 -3.07 3.29 19.74
C VAL A 66 -3.74 2.82 18.44
N TYR A 67 -2.96 2.23 17.53
CA TYR A 67 -3.43 1.67 16.26
C TYR A 67 -3.81 0.18 16.36
N ASN A 68 -3.84 -0.43 17.55
CA ASN A 68 -4.08 -1.86 17.72
C ASN A 68 -5.41 -2.33 17.11
N HIS A 69 -6.43 -1.47 17.12
CA HIS A 69 -7.72 -1.77 16.50
C HIS A 69 -7.61 -1.99 14.97
N ILE A 70 -6.76 -1.21 14.28
CA ILE A 70 -6.49 -1.38 12.84
C ILE A 70 -5.73 -2.69 12.61
N ILE A 71 -4.69 -2.95 13.41
CA ILE A 71 -3.86 -4.16 13.28
C ILE A 71 -4.72 -5.42 13.48
N LYS A 72 -5.61 -5.43 14.47
CA LYS A 72 -6.55 -6.53 14.71
C LYS A 72 -7.47 -6.76 13.50
N GLN A 73 -8.04 -5.68 12.94
CA GLN A 73 -8.87 -5.80 11.74
C GLN A 73 -8.09 -6.34 10.52
N LEU A 74 -6.83 -5.95 10.34
CA LEU A 74 -5.97 -6.51 9.28
C LEU A 74 -5.62 -7.98 9.53
N ALA A 75 -5.44 -8.37 10.80
CA ALA A 75 -5.19 -9.75 11.20
C ALA A 75 -6.39 -10.67 10.97
N ASP A 76 -7.60 -10.14 11.10
CA ASP A 76 -8.85 -10.86 10.84
C ASP A 76 -9.13 -11.06 9.35
N LEU A 77 -8.41 -10.37 8.45
CA LEU A 77 -8.56 -10.57 7.00
C LEU A 77 -7.99 -11.94 6.59
N PRO A 78 -8.80 -12.83 6.01
CA PRO A 78 -8.33 -14.16 5.64
C PRO A 78 -7.32 -14.09 4.48
N VAL A 79 -6.13 -14.66 4.70
CA VAL A 79 -5.10 -14.80 3.67
C VAL A 79 -5.29 -16.14 2.97
N TYR A 80 -5.95 -16.14 1.82
CA TYR A 80 -6.20 -17.35 1.03
C TYR A 80 -5.06 -17.66 0.06
N GLY A 81 -4.53 -18.89 0.10
CA GLY A 81 -3.62 -19.43 -0.91
C GLY A 81 -2.13 -19.11 -0.73
N ASN A 82 -1.32 -19.53 -1.71
CA ASN A 82 0.12 -19.21 -1.75
C ASN A 82 0.30 -17.74 -2.15
N VAL A 83 0.64 -16.87 -1.20
CA VAL A 83 0.92 -15.47 -1.49
C VAL A 83 2.21 -15.38 -2.29
N SER A 84 2.07 -14.86 -3.50
CA SER A 84 3.18 -14.57 -4.39
C SER A 84 3.79 -13.24 -3.96
N VAL A 85 5.08 -13.23 -3.64
CA VAL A 85 5.76 -12.01 -3.17
C VAL A 85 6.67 -11.48 -4.26
N ASN A 86 6.55 -10.18 -4.51
CA ASN A 86 7.43 -9.43 -5.37
C ASN A 86 8.27 -8.47 -4.52
N SER A 87 9.58 -8.48 -4.73
CA SER A 87 10.48 -7.43 -4.24
C SER A 87 11.00 -6.65 -5.43
N VAL A 88 10.99 -5.32 -5.35
CA VAL A 88 11.39 -4.45 -6.46
C VAL A 88 12.39 -3.39 -5.98
N ASN A 89 13.38 -3.11 -6.81
CA ASN A 89 14.29 -1.99 -6.68
C ASN A 89 14.05 -1.04 -7.85
N GLY A 90 13.91 0.24 -7.57
CA GLY A 90 13.66 1.26 -8.58
C GLY A 90 13.45 2.65 -7.98
N THR A 91 12.86 3.54 -8.78
CA THR A 91 12.56 4.92 -8.40
C THR A 91 11.07 5.18 -8.53
N VAL A 92 10.49 5.86 -7.54
CA VAL A 92 9.12 6.36 -7.58
C VAL A 92 9.15 7.84 -7.93
N PHE A 93 8.36 8.23 -8.93
CA PHE A 93 8.13 9.63 -9.28
C PHE A 93 6.76 10.06 -8.74
N MET A 94 6.79 11.00 -7.80
CA MET A 94 5.62 11.60 -7.17
C MET A 94 5.50 13.05 -7.60
N ASN A 95 4.34 13.44 -8.12
CA ASN A 95 4.06 14.83 -8.46
C ASN A 95 2.93 15.34 -7.55
N ALA A 96 3.31 16.07 -6.50
CA ALA A 96 2.39 16.58 -5.49
C ALA A 96 1.27 17.46 -6.07
N LEU A 97 1.54 18.16 -7.18
CA LEU A 97 0.58 19.06 -7.80
C LEU A 97 -0.51 18.33 -8.61
N LYS A 98 -0.35 17.03 -8.87
CA LYS A 98 -1.35 16.21 -9.58
C LYS A 98 -2.37 15.55 -8.67
N GLY A 99 -2.18 15.65 -7.35
CA GLY A 99 -3.17 15.23 -6.37
C GLY A 99 -4.47 16.02 -6.55
N ARG A 100 -5.61 15.31 -6.60
CA ARG A 100 -6.91 15.95 -6.80
C ARG A 100 -8.04 15.21 -6.10
N ILE A 101 -9.11 15.93 -5.83
CA ILE A 101 -10.38 15.34 -5.39
C ILE A 101 -10.98 14.55 -6.57
N LEU A 102 -11.54 13.39 -6.27
CA LEU A 102 -12.37 12.63 -7.19
C LEU A 102 -13.81 13.13 -7.06
N ARG A 103 -14.37 13.65 -8.14
CA ARG A 103 -15.78 14.07 -8.24
C ARG A 103 -16.52 13.15 -9.17
#